data_AF-A0A9P5X7B7-F1
#
_entry.id   AF-A0A9P5X7B7-F1
#
_cell.length_a   1.000
_cell.length_b   1.000
_cell.length_c   1.000
_cell.angle_alpha   90.00
_cell.angle_beta   90.00
_cell.angle_gamma   90.00
#
_symmetry.space_group_name_H-M   'P 1'
#
loop_
_entity.id
_entity.type
_entity.pdbx_description
1 polymer ?
#
loop_
_entity_poly.entity_id
_entity_poly.type
_entity_poly.pdbx_seq_one_letter_code
_entity_poly.pdbx_strand_id
1 'polypeptide(L)'
;MSPLSWEDHKKGKTHIRKAKSLGVSIEVEPETDLPAEIQRTHQFCPICQVYVDHHSWPVHANGLWHKLREKYTAYNMVQYEAEKDKNDVGIRCDLDLSIVEPSAAKQESPNIGSSRKRIQSPFTVLIEGENRRVSTLHPIKITVTFKQEYIGRYQDRLEVQFEDAALKKRFLISRMAQAIVGDPSMHDQMKPRTPYVPRVRAPREPETKVVEGTAPPSLNAIPYVSRLPKADIPKHLLSALTVFSTPSKENIQSIVRAFLPKVLDADSHGRHLKILLWIEEYKVEYGFLSFIHRLTSYGLVQARS
;
A
#
# COMPACT_ATOMS: atom_id res chain seq x y z
N MET A 1 -20.16 2.44 -5.55
CA MET A 1 -20.39 2.00 -4.16
C MET A 1 -21.45 2.91 -3.58
N SER A 2 -22.65 2.39 -3.34
CA SER A 2 -23.68 3.13 -2.59
C SER A 2 -23.12 3.42 -1.19
N PRO A 3 -23.32 4.63 -0.64
CA PRO A 3 -22.95 4.89 0.75
C PRO A 3 -23.66 3.85 1.62
N LEU A 4 -22.91 3.11 2.43
CA LEU A 4 -23.47 2.20 3.43
C LEU A 4 -24.48 3.02 4.26
N SER A 5 -25.73 2.55 4.33
CA SER A 5 -26.76 3.23 5.12
C SER A 5 -26.30 3.34 6.57
N TRP A 6 -26.64 4.42 7.25
CA TRP A 6 -26.36 4.58 8.68
C TRP A 6 -26.88 3.39 9.51
N GLU A 7 -28.00 2.80 9.07
CA GLU A 7 -28.56 1.59 9.67
C GLU A 7 -27.62 0.37 9.58
N ASP A 8 -26.85 0.26 8.50
CA ASP A 8 -25.85 -0.81 8.34
C ASP A 8 -24.61 -0.52 9.19
N HIS A 9 -24.25 0.76 9.34
CA HIS A 9 -23.15 1.18 10.22
C HIS A 9 -23.41 0.87 11.69
N LYS A 10 -24.61 1.19 12.20
CA LYS A 10 -24.99 0.92 13.61
C LYS A 10 -24.88 -0.56 13.98
N LYS A 11 -25.18 -1.45 13.03
CA LYS A 11 -25.05 -2.92 13.18
C LYS A 11 -23.60 -3.41 13.12
N GLY A 12 -22.67 -2.55 12.71
CA GLY A 12 -21.25 -2.87 12.61
C GLY A 12 -20.60 -3.13 13.97
N LYS A 13 -19.75 -4.17 14.04
CA LYS A 13 -19.02 -4.55 15.27
C LYS A 13 -18.18 -3.39 15.86
N THR A 14 -17.66 -2.53 14.99
CA THR A 14 -16.84 -1.38 15.40
C THR A 14 -17.68 -0.35 16.16
N HIS A 15 -18.87 -0.02 15.65
CA HIS A 15 -19.81 0.89 16.31
C HIS A 15 -20.25 0.33 17.65
N ILE A 16 -20.70 -0.93 17.68
CA ILE A 16 -21.14 -1.61 18.92
C ILE A 16 -20.04 -1.61 19.98
N ARG A 17 -18.80 -1.94 19.60
CA ARG A 17 -17.67 -1.95 20.54
C ARG A 17 -17.38 -0.56 21.08
N LYS A 18 -17.44 0.46 20.23
CA LYS A 18 -17.16 1.85 20.61
C LYS A 18 -18.27 2.43 21.49
N ALA A 19 -19.53 2.21 21.12
CA ALA A 19 -20.70 2.57 21.92
C ALA A 19 -20.64 1.93 23.31
N LYS A 20 -20.39 0.62 23.37
CA LYS A 20 -20.20 -0.10 24.65
C LYS A 20 -19.03 0.42 25.47
N SER A 21 -17.90 0.75 24.85
CA SER A 21 -16.74 1.31 25.57
C SER A 21 -16.98 2.70 26.15
N LEU A 22 -17.86 3.48 25.52
CA LEU A 22 -18.24 4.82 25.94
C LEU A 22 -19.48 4.83 26.84
N GLY A 23 -20.11 3.67 27.08
CA GLY A 23 -21.34 3.58 27.85
C GLY A 23 -22.56 4.24 27.17
N VAL A 24 -22.50 4.45 25.86
CA VAL A 24 -23.59 5.08 25.08
C VAL A 24 -24.42 4.03 24.32
N SER A 25 -25.66 4.38 24.00
CA SER A 25 -26.56 3.51 23.24
C SER A 25 -26.00 3.16 21.86
N ILE A 26 -26.27 1.94 21.40
CA ILE A 26 -25.93 1.49 20.03
C ILE A 26 -26.78 2.26 19.00
N GLU A 27 -27.96 2.73 19.39
CA GLU A 27 -28.88 3.50 18.55
C GLU A 27 -28.55 5.00 18.52
N VAL A 28 -27.40 5.42 19.06
CA VAL A 28 -27.00 6.83 19.00
C VAL A 28 -27.05 7.29 17.55
N GLU A 29 -27.73 8.39 17.28
CA GLU A 29 -27.73 9.02 15.96
C GLU A 29 -26.38 9.72 15.74
N PRO A 30 -25.90 9.84 14.49
CA PRO A 30 -24.70 10.61 14.24
C PRO A 30 -25.04 12.05 14.62
N GLU A 31 -24.24 12.62 15.51
CA GLU A 31 -24.34 14.03 15.83
C GLU A 31 -23.97 14.81 14.56
N THR A 32 -24.99 15.26 13.82
CA THR A 32 -24.81 15.93 12.51
C THR A 32 -24.13 17.27 12.67
N ASP A 33 -24.31 17.87 13.83
CA ASP A 33 -23.78 19.18 14.17
C ASP A 33 -23.02 19.06 15.48
N LEU A 34 -21.71 19.25 15.41
CA LEU A 34 -20.95 19.50 16.64
C LEU A 34 -21.57 20.70 17.36
N PRO A 35 -21.59 20.69 18.71
CA PRO A 35 -21.97 21.85 19.49
C PRO A 35 -21.33 23.12 18.93
N ALA A 36 -22.10 24.21 18.83
CA ALA A 36 -21.64 25.48 18.25
C ALA A 36 -20.34 25.99 18.90
N GLU A 37 -20.06 25.56 20.14
CA GLU A 37 -18.85 25.87 20.88
C GLU A 37 -17.59 25.16 20.32
N ILE A 38 -17.70 23.90 19.91
CA ILE A 38 -16.61 23.16 19.27
C ILE A 38 -16.35 23.73 17.86
N GLN A 39 -17.41 24.11 17.14
CA GLN A 39 -17.27 24.72 15.81
C GLN A 39 -16.53 26.07 15.83
N ARG A 40 -16.54 26.80 16.96
CA ARG A 40 -15.81 28.07 17.12
C ARG A 40 -14.33 27.89 17.44
N THR A 41 -13.95 26.74 17.99
CA THR A 41 -12.59 26.49 18.49
C THR A 41 -11.84 25.48 17.62
N HIS A 42 -12.56 24.65 16.87
CA HIS A 42 -12.00 23.58 16.06
C HIS A 42 -12.42 23.69 14.59
N GLN A 43 -11.49 23.37 13.70
CA GLN A 43 -11.70 23.25 12.27
C GLN A 43 -11.60 21.79 11.84
N PHE A 44 -12.54 21.33 11.00
CA PHE A 44 -12.48 19.99 10.42
C PHE A 44 -11.45 19.92 9.29
N CYS A 45 -10.54 18.95 9.36
CA CYS A 45 -9.63 18.64 8.27
C CYS A 45 -10.21 17.53 7.39
N PRO A 46 -10.60 17.80 6.13
CA PRO A 46 -11.19 16.78 5.26
C PRO A 46 -10.19 15.71 4.81
N ILE A 47 -8.89 16.05 4.74
CA ILE A 47 -7.82 15.12 4.35
C ILE A 47 -7.55 14.11 5.46
N CYS A 48 -7.54 14.55 6.71
CA CYS A 48 -7.26 13.69 7.86
C CYS A 48 -8.52 13.11 8.51
N GLN A 49 -9.70 13.65 8.16
CA GLN A 49 -11.01 13.33 8.76
C GLN A 49 -11.00 13.48 10.28
N VAL A 50 -10.45 14.59 10.78
CA VAL A 50 -10.37 14.91 12.22
C VAL A 50 -10.66 16.40 12.46
N TYR A 51 -11.23 16.73 13.61
CA TYR A 51 -11.36 18.10 14.10
C TYR A 51 -10.06 18.51 14.79
N VAL A 52 -9.58 19.71 14.47
CA VAL A 52 -8.28 20.24 14.91
C VAL A 52 -8.52 21.62 15.50
N ASP A 53 -8.04 21.85 16.72
CA ASP A 53 -8.12 23.16 17.37
C ASP A 53 -7.46 24.25 16.50
N HIS A 54 -8.08 25.44 16.40
CA HIS A 54 -7.62 26.54 15.56
C HIS A 54 -6.17 26.96 15.84
N HIS A 55 -5.73 26.93 17.10
CA HIS A 55 -4.35 27.26 17.45
C HIS A 55 -3.35 26.20 16.98
N SER A 56 -3.79 24.94 16.92
CA SER A 56 -2.99 23.82 16.43
C SER A 56 -3.05 23.61 14.91
N TRP A 57 -3.95 24.31 14.21
CA TRP A 57 -4.15 24.16 12.76
C TRP A 57 -2.88 24.37 11.93
N PRO A 58 -2.05 25.41 12.15
CA PRO A 58 -0.82 25.59 11.38
C PRO A 58 0.18 24.45 11.57
N VAL A 59 0.25 23.88 12.78
CA VAL A 59 1.13 22.74 13.10
C VAL A 59 0.58 21.47 12.45
N HIS A 60 -0.73 21.25 12.52
CA HIS A 60 -1.40 20.12 11.86
C HIS A 60 -1.20 20.15 10.35
N ALA A 61 -1.56 21.25 9.68
CA ALA A 61 -1.50 21.39 8.23
C ALA A 61 -0.06 21.27 7.69
N ASN A 62 0.92 21.78 8.44
CA ASN A 62 2.33 21.65 8.07
C ASN A 62 2.98 20.33 8.50
N GLY A 63 2.30 19.54 9.34
CA GLY A 63 2.77 18.28 9.86
C GLY A 63 2.99 17.23 8.77
N LEU A 64 3.97 16.35 8.99
CA LEU A 64 4.35 15.32 8.01
C LEU A 64 3.16 14.41 7.64
N TRP A 65 2.37 13.99 8.63
CA TRP A 65 1.21 13.12 8.43
C TRP A 65 0.14 13.74 7.53
N HIS A 66 -0.16 15.03 7.73
CA HIS A 66 -1.11 15.76 6.89
C HIS A 66 -0.61 15.83 5.46
N LYS A 67 0.64 16.26 5.25
CA LYS A 67 1.26 16.35 3.91
C LYS A 67 1.34 15.00 3.18
N LEU A 68 1.58 13.91 3.91
CA LEU A 68 1.57 12.56 3.32
C LEU A 68 0.17 12.16 2.86
N ARG A 69 -0.85 12.40 3.70
CA ARG A 69 -2.24 12.14 3.33
C ARG A 69 -2.71 13.04 2.20
N GLU A 70 -2.32 14.30 2.19
CA GLU A 70 -2.61 15.24 1.10
C GLU A 70 -2.06 14.74 -0.23
N LYS A 71 -0.79 14.33 -0.27
CA LYS A 71 -0.17 13.75 -1.47
C LYS A 71 -0.88 12.47 -1.92
N TYR A 72 -1.23 11.60 -0.99
CA TYR A 72 -1.95 10.36 -1.29
C TYR A 72 -3.35 10.65 -1.85
N THR A 73 -4.10 11.57 -1.23
CA THR A 73 -5.44 11.97 -1.70
C THR A 73 -5.36 12.66 -3.06
N ALA A 74 -4.38 13.55 -3.28
CA ALA A 74 -4.16 14.17 -4.58
C ALA A 74 -3.82 13.14 -5.65
N TYR A 75 -2.95 12.18 -5.34
CA TYR A 75 -2.62 11.08 -6.25
C TYR A 75 -3.85 10.24 -6.58
N ASN A 76 -4.63 9.81 -5.58
CA ASN A 76 -5.85 9.05 -5.78
C ASN A 76 -6.91 9.82 -6.56
N MET A 77 -7.02 11.14 -6.34
CA MET A 77 -7.91 12.00 -7.11
C MET A 77 -7.49 12.03 -8.58
N VAL A 78 -6.20 12.19 -8.87
CA VAL A 78 -5.67 12.13 -10.23
C VAL A 78 -5.89 10.75 -10.86
N GLN A 79 -5.70 9.67 -10.11
CA GLN A 79 -5.99 8.31 -10.60
C GLN A 79 -7.49 8.15 -10.93
N TYR A 80 -8.37 8.51 -10.01
CA TYR A 80 -9.80 8.41 -10.19
C TYR A 80 -10.30 9.29 -11.34
N GLU A 81 -9.73 10.48 -11.50
CA GLU A 81 -10.04 11.34 -12.63
C GLU A 81 -9.52 10.76 -13.95
N ALA A 82 -8.33 10.14 -13.95
CA ALA A 82 -7.80 9.42 -15.09
C ALA A 82 -8.62 8.15 -15.42
N GLU A 83 -9.31 7.55 -14.47
CA GLU A 83 -10.20 6.41 -14.71
C GLU A 83 -11.55 6.80 -15.32
N LYS A 84 -11.93 8.08 -15.33
CA LYS A 84 -13.17 8.51 -15.97
C LYS A 84 -12.99 8.66 -17.48
N ASP A 85 -14.07 8.41 -18.22
CA ASP A 85 -14.18 8.83 -19.62
C ASP A 85 -14.09 10.36 -19.70
N LYS A 86 -13.41 10.88 -20.73
CA LYS A 86 -13.17 12.32 -20.90
C LYS A 86 -13.47 12.73 -22.34
N ASN A 87 -14.03 13.93 -22.53
CA ASN A 87 -14.26 14.55 -23.84
C ASN A 87 -15.01 13.64 -24.82
N ASP A 88 -16.06 12.96 -24.36
CA ASP A 88 -16.85 11.98 -25.12
C ASP A 88 -16.05 10.77 -25.66
N VAL A 89 -14.79 10.61 -25.22
CA VAL A 89 -13.97 9.43 -25.49
C VAL A 89 -14.11 8.47 -24.32
N GLY A 90 -14.75 7.33 -24.58
CA GLY A 90 -14.84 6.22 -23.65
C GLY A 90 -14.05 5.01 -24.11
N ILE A 91 -13.35 4.35 -23.19
CA ILE A 91 -12.71 3.05 -23.45
C ILE A 91 -13.68 1.95 -23.01
N ARG A 92 -14.24 1.25 -23.99
CA ARG A 92 -15.03 0.02 -23.76
C ARG A 92 -14.07 -1.16 -23.80
N CYS A 93 -13.73 -1.71 -22.65
CA CYS A 93 -12.83 -2.87 -22.55
C CYS A 93 -13.18 -3.74 -21.34
N ASP A 94 -13.20 -5.05 -21.57
CA ASP A 94 -13.24 -6.05 -20.51
C ASP A 94 -11.79 -6.49 -20.25
N LEU A 95 -11.08 -5.76 -19.37
CA LEU A 95 -9.69 -6.06 -19.01
C LEU A 95 -9.58 -6.97 -17.76
N ASP A 96 -10.71 -7.52 -17.32
CA ASP A 96 -10.73 -8.58 -16.31
C ASP A 96 -10.60 -9.92 -17.04
N LEU A 97 -9.35 -10.34 -17.26
CA LEU A 97 -9.05 -11.66 -17.75
C LEU A 97 -9.39 -12.62 -16.62
N SER A 98 -10.56 -13.26 -16.73
CA SER A 98 -10.97 -14.38 -15.87
C SER A 98 -9.86 -15.42 -15.75
N ILE A 99 -9.99 -16.39 -14.84
CA ILE A 99 -8.94 -17.39 -14.59
C ILE A 99 -8.39 -17.99 -15.89
N VAL A 100 -7.12 -17.73 -16.17
CA VAL A 100 -6.41 -18.18 -17.36
C VAL A 100 -5.63 -19.44 -16.98
N GLU A 101 -5.87 -20.52 -17.71
CA GLU A 101 -5.12 -21.75 -17.54
C GLU A 101 -3.66 -21.55 -18.00
N PRO A 102 -2.65 -22.03 -17.25
CA PRO A 102 -1.25 -21.86 -17.62
C PRO A 102 -0.90 -22.42 -19.01
N SER A 103 -1.61 -23.46 -19.47
CA SER A 103 -1.41 -24.10 -20.77
C SER A 103 -1.85 -23.23 -21.95
N ALA A 104 -2.82 -22.33 -21.74
CA ALA A 104 -3.31 -21.40 -22.76
C ALA A 104 -2.38 -20.19 -22.95
N ALA A 105 -1.48 -19.92 -21.98
CA ALA A 105 -0.45 -18.89 -22.09
C ALA A 105 0.69 -19.40 -23.00
N LYS A 106 0.53 -19.26 -24.32
CA LYS A 106 1.50 -19.68 -25.33
C LYS A 106 2.92 -19.19 -24.99
N GLN A 107 3.81 -20.15 -24.80
CA GLN A 107 5.20 -19.97 -24.42
C GLN A 107 6.04 -19.59 -25.65
N GLU A 108 6.49 -18.34 -25.73
CA GLU A 108 7.64 -17.99 -26.58
C GLU A 108 8.88 -18.00 -25.69
N SER A 109 9.85 -18.84 -26.06
CA SER A 109 11.03 -19.15 -25.27
C SER A 109 11.77 -17.90 -24.77
N PRO A 110 12.07 -17.80 -23.46
CA PRO A 110 12.69 -16.63 -22.88
C PRO A 110 14.14 -16.48 -23.36
N ASN A 111 14.46 -15.36 -24.01
CA ASN A 111 15.84 -14.96 -24.24
C ASN A 111 16.48 -14.59 -22.90
N ILE A 112 17.35 -15.47 -22.38
CA ILE A 112 18.08 -15.29 -21.12
C ILE A 112 19.28 -14.36 -21.38
N GLY A 113 18.99 -13.07 -21.45
CA GLY A 113 20.00 -12.00 -21.42
C GLY A 113 20.08 -11.38 -20.02
N SER A 114 21.25 -11.45 -19.37
CA SER A 114 21.55 -10.90 -18.03
C SER A 114 21.71 -9.37 -18.04
N SER A 115 20.71 -8.63 -18.49
CA SER A 115 20.57 -7.19 -18.23
C SER A 115 19.42 -6.99 -17.26
N ARG A 116 19.65 -6.22 -16.20
CA ARG A 116 18.69 -5.91 -15.12
C ARG A 116 17.28 -5.79 -15.68
N LYS A 117 16.51 -6.87 -15.56
CA LYS A 117 15.15 -6.93 -16.09
C LYS A 117 14.37 -5.95 -15.21
N ARG A 118 14.08 -4.75 -15.73
CA ARG A 118 12.83 -4.07 -15.35
C ARG A 118 11.80 -5.18 -15.42
N ILE A 119 11.11 -5.46 -14.31
CA ILE A 119 10.07 -6.48 -14.29
C ILE A 119 9.14 -6.10 -15.43
N GLN A 120 9.25 -6.80 -16.55
CA GLN A 120 8.44 -6.51 -17.72
C GLN A 120 7.04 -6.88 -17.33
N SER A 121 6.09 -6.00 -17.62
CA SER A 121 4.70 -6.34 -17.43
C SER A 121 4.38 -7.63 -18.20
N PRO A 122 3.63 -8.58 -17.60
CA PRO A 122 3.12 -9.73 -18.33
C PRO A 122 2.04 -9.33 -19.36
N PHE A 123 1.60 -8.06 -19.35
CA PHE A 123 0.68 -7.50 -20.33
C PHE A 123 1.46 -6.80 -21.46
N THR A 124 1.10 -7.13 -22.69
CA THR A 124 1.55 -6.46 -23.91
C THR A 124 0.37 -5.82 -24.60
N VAL A 125 0.58 -4.66 -25.22
CA VAL A 125 -0.47 -3.89 -25.86
C VAL A 125 -0.15 -3.71 -27.33
N LEU A 126 -1.09 -4.08 -28.20
CA LEU A 126 -1.03 -3.85 -29.63
C LEU A 126 -2.20 -2.94 -30.03
N ILE A 127 -1.93 -1.93 -30.86
CA ILE A 127 -2.97 -1.06 -31.42
C ILE A 127 -3.18 -1.51 -32.86
N GLU A 128 -4.41 -1.88 -33.20
CA GLU A 128 -4.74 -2.38 -34.53
C GLU A 128 -4.92 -1.23 -35.52
N GLY A 129 -4.28 -1.34 -36.68
CA GLY A 129 -4.33 -0.34 -37.75
C GLY A 129 -3.30 0.78 -37.64
N GLU A 130 -3.12 1.50 -38.75
CA GLU A 130 -2.17 2.61 -38.86
C GLU A 130 -2.78 3.94 -38.40
N ASN A 131 -4.11 4.08 -38.51
CA ASN A 131 -4.79 5.33 -38.18
C ASN A 131 -4.87 5.52 -36.66
N ARG A 132 -4.21 6.58 -36.17
CA ARG A 132 -4.20 6.97 -34.74
C ARG A 132 -5.26 8.02 -34.40
N ARG A 133 -6.11 8.41 -35.36
CA ARG A 133 -7.21 9.37 -35.13
C ARG A 133 -8.46 8.62 -34.71
N VAL A 134 -8.88 8.85 -33.48
CA VAL A 134 -10.17 8.38 -32.96
C VAL A 134 -11.27 9.31 -33.45
N SER A 135 -12.33 8.75 -34.03
CA SER A 135 -13.57 9.47 -34.31
C SER A 135 -14.77 8.60 -33.96
N THR A 136 -15.96 9.19 -33.81
CA THR A 136 -17.19 8.45 -33.50
C THR A 136 -17.49 7.34 -34.50
N LEU A 137 -17.08 7.52 -35.76
CA LEU A 137 -17.27 6.56 -36.84
C LEU A 137 -16.14 5.54 -36.96
N HIS A 138 -14.95 5.85 -36.43
CA HIS A 138 -13.74 5.04 -36.56
C HIS A 138 -13.14 4.80 -35.18
N PRO A 139 -13.69 3.86 -34.39
CA PRO A 139 -13.09 3.47 -33.12
C PRO A 139 -11.76 2.76 -33.36
N ILE A 140 -10.78 3.02 -32.50
CA ILE A 140 -9.50 2.30 -32.51
C ILE A 140 -9.64 1.04 -31.66
N LYS A 141 -9.19 -0.10 -32.19
CA LYS A 141 -9.12 -1.36 -31.45
C LYS A 141 -7.74 -1.50 -30.81
N ILE A 142 -7.74 -1.81 -29.52
CA ILE A 142 -6.54 -2.05 -28.74
C ILE A 142 -6.62 -3.49 -28.24
N THR A 143 -5.66 -4.30 -28.65
CA THR A 143 -5.55 -5.71 -28.27
C THR A 143 -4.53 -5.83 -27.15
N VAL A 144 -5.02 -6.18 -25.96
CA VAL A 144 -4.18 -6.44 -24.78
C VAL A 144 -3.97 -7.94 -24.69
N THR A 145 -2.71 -8.37 -24.71
CA THR A 145 -2.34 -9.78 -24.59
C THR A 145 -1.60 -9.99 -23.27
N PHE A 146 -2.00 -10.99 -22.50
CA PHE A 146 -1.37 -11.37 -21.26
C PHE A 146 -0.60 -12.67 -21.45
N LYS A 147 0.67 -12.71 -21.01
CA LYS A 147 1.55 -13.88 -21.08
C LYS A 147 2.27 -14.05 -19.74
N GLN A 148 2.04 -15.17 -19.07
CA GLN A 148 2.70 -15.48 -17.81
C GLN A 148 2.71 -16.97 -17.51
N GLU A 149 3.86 -17.49 -17.07
CA GLU A 149 4.07 -18.92 -16.81
C GLU A 149 3.69 -19.35 -15.39
N TYR A 150 3.72 -18.41 -14.44
CA TYR A 150 3.58 -18.70 -13.02
C TYR A 150 2.15 -18.47 -12.53
N ILE A 151 1.69 -19.36 -11.65
CA ILE A 151 0.42 -19.23 -10.93
C ILE A 151 0.47 -17.97 -10.06
N GLY A 152 -0.57 -17.15 -10.12
CA GLY A 152 -0.62 -15.92 -9.35
C GLY A 152 -1.72 -14.96 -9.78
N ARG A 153 -1.80 -13.84 -9.06
CA ARG A 153 -2.66 -12.71 -9.41
C ARG A 153 -1.77 -11.62 -10.01
N TYR A 154 -2.16 -11.13 -11.17
CA TYR A 154 -1.45 -10.11 -11.91
C TYR A 154 -2.39 -8.93 -12.10
N GLN A 155 -1.86 -7.75 -11.81
CA GLN A 155 -2.57 -6.50 -11.96
C GLN A 155 -1.64 -5.50 -12.60
N ASP A 156 -2.11 -4.84 -13.64
CA ASP A 156 -1.40 -3.76 -14.30
C ASP A 156 -2.37 -2.66 -14.74
N ARG A 157 -1.85 -1.59 -15.31
CA ARG A 157 -2.61 -0.41 -15.69
C ARG A 157 -2.39 -0.05 -17.16
N LEU A 158 -3.45 -0.17 -17.96
CA LEU A 158 -3.49 0.33 -19.33
C LEU A 158 -3.67 1.85 -19.29
N GLU A 159 -2.66 2.57 -19.77
CA GLU A 159 -2.70 4.03 -19.89
C GLU A 159 -2.78 4.42 -21.36
N VAL A 160 -3.88 5.05 -21.75
CA VAL A 160 -4.07 5.55 -23.12
C VAL A 160 -4.05 7.08 -23.09
N GLN A 161 -3.08 7.65 -23.77
CA GLN A 161 -2.93 9.10 -23.88
C GLN A 161 -3.60 9.60 -25.15
N PHE A 162 -4.47 10.58 -25.01
CA PHE A 162 -5.17 11.25 -26.10
C PHE A 162 -4.70 12.70 -26.21
N GLU A 163 -4.77 13.25 -27.42
CA GLU A 163 -4.57 14.67 -27.69
C GLU A 163 -5.80 15.17 -28.45
N ASP A 164 -6.49 16.15 -27.87
CA ASP A 164 -7.55 16.87 -28.57
C ASP A 164 -6.92 17.81 -29.60
N ALA A 165 -7.18 17.56 -30.88
CA ALA A 165 -6.59 18.33 -31.98
C ALA A 165 -7.07 19.79 -32.02
N ALA A 166 -8.28 20.08 -31.55
CA ALA A 166 -8.83 21.44 -31.55
C ALA A 166 -8.28 22.25 -30.37
N LEU A 167 -8.25 21.65 -29.18
CA LEU A 167 -7.79 22.32 -27.96
C LEU A 167 -6.28 22.23 -27.73
N LYS A 168 -5.58 21.35 -28.45
CA LYS A 168 -4.18 20.96 -28.22
C LYS A 168 -3.91 20.55 -26.77
N LYS A 169 -4.92 19.95 -26.12
CA LYS A 169 -4.84 19.47 -24.73
C LYS A 169 -4.67 17.96 -24.72
N ARG A 170 -3.70 17.50 -23.93
CA ARG A 170 -3.47 16.08 -23.68
C ARG A 170 -4.21 15.64 -22.44
N PHE A 171 -4.81 14.47 -22.50
CA PHE A 171 -5.43 13.82 -21.35
C PHE A 171 -5.14 12.32 -21.40
N LEU A 172 -5.24 11.67 -20.25
CA LEU A 172 -4.96 10.26 -20.09
C LEU A 172 -6.19 9.57 -19.53
N ILE A 173 -6.57 8.46 -20.17
CA ILE A 173 -7.57 7.54 -19.66
C ILE A 173 -6.84 6.28 -19.20
N SER A 174 -7.07 5.88 -17.96
CA SER A 174 -6.42 4.75 -17.31
C SER A 174 -7.43 3.64 -17.02
N ARG A 175 -7.09 2.40 -17.32
CA ARG A 175 -7.92 1.22 -17.03
C ARG A 175 -7.07 0.14 -16.36
N MET A 176 -7.64 -0.50 -15.35
CA MET A 176 -6.96 -1.58 -14.64
C MET A 176 -7.13 -2.89 -15.42
N ALA A 177 -6.02 -3.57 -15.70
CA ALA A 177 -6.02 -4.92 -16.26
C ALA A 177 -5.73 -5.91 -15.14
N GLN A 178 -6.58 -6.92 -15.01
CA GLN A 178 -6.43 -7.97 -14.01
C GLN A 178 -6.40 -9.32 -14.71
N ALA A 179 -5.55 -10.21 -14.22
CA ALA A 179 -5.49 -11.58 -14.66
C ALA A 179 -5.18 -12.49 -13.47
N ILE A 180 -5.85 -13.63 -13.40
CA ILE A 180 -5.55 -14.68 -12.43
C ILE A 180 -5.07 -15.89 -13.21
N VAL A 181 -3.83 -16.31 -13.00
CA VAL A 181 -3.28 -17.53 -13.59
C VAL A 181 -3.47 -18.67 -12.60
N GLY A 182 -4.19 -19.70 -13.00
CA GLY A 182 -4.47 -20.86 -12.16
C GLY A 182 -5.37 -21.87 -12.86
N ASP A 183 -5.62 -22.99 -12.21
CA ASP A 183 -6.57 -23.99 -12.68
C ASP A 183 -8.00 -23.50 -12.43
N PRO A 184 -8.82 -23.30 -13.49
CA PRO A 184 -10.21 -22.88 -13.34
C PRO A 184 -11.02 -23.86 -12.48
N SER A 185 -10.78 -25.16 -12.61
CA SER A 185 -11.50 -26.19 -11.87
C SER A 185 -11.19 -26.15 -10.37
N MET A 186 -9.91 -25.95 -10.01
CA MET A 186 -9.49 -25.77 -8.63
C MET A 186 -10.07 -24.47 -8.05
N HIS A 187 -10.07 -23.38 -8.83
CA HIS A 187 -10.66 -22.12 -8.41
C HIS A 187 -12.16 -22.27 -8.12
N ASP A 188 -12.90 -22.97 -8.97
CA ASP A 188 -14.34 -23.22 -8.77
C ASP A 188 -14.62 -24.15 -7.58
N GLN A 189 -13.74 -25.12 -7.30
CA GLN A 189 -13.83 -25.95 -6.09
C GLN A 189 -13.53 -25.17 -4.80
N MET A 190 -12.62 -24.18 -4.88
CA MET A 190 -12.27 -23.30 -3.77
C MET A 190 -13.23 -22.12 -3.61
N LYS A 191 -14.06 -21.81 -4.61
CA LYS A 191 -15.12 -20.82 -4.46
C LYS A 191 -15.99 -21.23 -3.28
N PRO A 192 -16.34 -20.31 -2.37
CA PRO A 192 -17.20 -20.62 -1.26
C PRO A 192 -18.55 -21.13 -1.79
N ARG A 193 -18.87 -22.41 -1.56
CA ARG A 193 -20.14 -23.03 -2.00
C ARG A 193 -21.36 -22.37 -1.37
N THR A 194 -21.19 -21.82 -0.18
CA THR A 194 -22.18 -21.03 0.54
C THR A 194 -21.64 -19.63 0.75
N PRO A 195 -22.46 -18.57 0.58
CA PRO A 195 -22.08 -17.22 0.98
C PRO A 195 -21.48 -17.23 2.38
N TYR A 196 -20.41 -16.45 2.59
CA TYR A 196 -19.78 -16.38 3.91
C TYR A 196 -20.82 -15.93 4.94
N VAL A 197 -21.25 -16.86 5.79
CA VAL A 197 -22.09 -16.55 6.95
C VAL A 197 -21.12 -16.20 8.07
N PRO A 198 -21.04 -14.93 8.52
CA PRO A 198 -20.20 -14.59 9.64
C PRO A 198 -20.53 -15.51 10.81
N ARG A 199 -19.51 -16.21 11.35
CA ARG A 199 -19.72 -17.08 12.51
C ARG A 199 -20.37 -16.24 13.62
N VAL A 200 -21.64 -16.53 13.90
CA VAL A 200 -22.32 -15.98 15.08
C VAL A 200 -21.53 -16.49 16.26
N ARG A 201 -20.95 -15.58 17.03
CA ARG A 201 -20.28 -15.98 18.26
C ARG A 201 -21.38 -16.55 19.15
N ALA A 202 -21.36 -17.86 19.38
CA ALA A 202 -22.23 -18.45 20.38
C ALA A 202 -21.98 -17.69 21.69
N PRO A 203 -23.05 -17.30 22.42
CA PRO A 203 -22.87 -16.78 23.76
C PRO A 203 -22.05 -17.81 24.52
N ARG A 204 -20.93 -17.37 25.09
CA ARG A 204 -20.10 -18.24 25.92
C ARG A 204 -21.01 -18.77 27.03
N GLU A 205 -21.14 -20.08 27.14
CA GLU A 205 -21.86 -20.66 28.27
C GLU A 205 -21.24 -20.09 29.56
N PRO A 206 -22.05 -19.56 30.47
CA PRO A 206 -21.52 -19.02 31.72
C PRO A 206 -20.76 -20.14 32.43
N GLU A 207 -19.54 -19.84 32.87
CA GLU A 207 -18.70 -20.79 33.59
C GLU A 207 -19.37 -21.07 34.95
N THR A 208 -20.24 -22.09 35.00
CA THR A 208 -21.00 -22.48 36.22
C THR A 208 -20.14 -23.19 37.25
N LYS A 209 -18.99 -23.70 36.82
CA LYS A 209 -18.06 -24.43 37.65
C LYS A 209 -16.66 -23.89 37.44
N VAL A 210 -16.46 -22.65 37.87
CA VAL A 210 -15.11 -22.10 38.06
C VAL A 210 -14.49 -22.88 39.20
N VAL A 211 -13.75 -23.95 38.87
CA VAL A 211 -12.83 -24.56 39.81
C VAL A 211 -11.71 -23.55 39.96
N GLU A 212 -11.59 -22.95 41.14
CA GLU A 212 -10.42 -22.16 41.47
C GLU A 212 -9.19 -23.06 41.30
N GLY A 213 -8.49 -22.89 40.17
CA GLY A 213 -7.20 -23.52 40.00
C GLY A 213 -6.31 -23.02 41.14
N THR A 214 -5.60 -23.93 41.79
CA THR A 214 -4.49 -23.53 42.67
C THR A 214 -3.63 -22.58 41.87
N ALA A 215 -3.55 -21.32 42.31
CA ALA A 215 -2.71 -20.34 41.67
C ALA A 215 -1.33 -20.99 41.49
N PRO A 216 -0.76 -21.01 40.26
CA PRO A 216 0.58 -21.53 40.10
C PRO A 216 1.45 -20.81 41.12
N PRO A 217 2.34 -21.52 41.83
CA PRO A 217 3.21 -20.88 42.82
C PRO A 217 3.78 -19.65 42.15
N SER A 218 3.62 -18.49 42.78
CA SER A 218 4.15 -17.22 42.27
C SER A 218 5.67 -17.30 42.36
N LEU A 219 6.26 -18.08 41.47
CA LEU A 219 7.68 -18.10 41.19
C LEU A 219 7.95 -16.72 40.62
N ASN A 220 8.22 -15.77 41.53
CA ASN A 220 8.66 -14.40 41.29
C ASN A 220 8.26 -13.93 39.91
N ALA A 221 7.03 -13.41 39.77
CA ALA A 221 6.52 -12.85 38.52
C ALA A 221 7.65 -12.07 37.86
N ILE A 222 8.31 -12.68 36.86
CA ILE A 222 9.45 -12.06 36.19
C ILE A 222 8.82 -10.80 35.63
N PRO A 223 9.19 -9.60 36.10
CA PRO A 223 8.57 -8.40 35.59
C PRO A 223 8.95 -8.34 34.11
N TYR A 224 8.02 -8.70 33.23
CA TYR A 224 8.15 -8.54 31.77
C TYR A 224 8.19 -7.06 31.36
N VAL A 225 8.51 -6.18 32.32
CA VAL A 225 8.63 -4.73 32.24
C VAL A 225 10.10 -4.32 32.37
N SER A 226 11.06 -5.20 32.10
CA SER A 226 12.41 -4.71 31.80
C SER A 226 12.33 -3.99 30.46
N ARG A 227 12.63 -2.69 30.44
CA ARG A 227 12.80 -1.96 29.19
C ARG A 227 13.82 -2.72 28.34
N LEU A 228 13.46 -3.02 27.10
CA LEU A 228 14.40 -3.64 26.16
C LEU A 228 15.65 -2.74 26.13
N PRO A 229 16.85 -3.28 26.37
CA PRO A 229 18.06 -2.47 26.34
C PRO A 229 18.17 -1.81 24.96
N LYS A 230 18.48 -0.51 24.95
CA LYS A 230 18.71 0.21 23.70
C LYS A 230 19.90 -0.41 22.98
N ALA A 231 19.73 -0.68 21.68
CA ALA A 231 20.81 -1.22 20.86
C ALA A 231 21.68 -0.07 20.37
N ASP A 232 22.68 0.33 21.18
CA ASP A 232 23.54 1.46 20.85
C ASP A 232 24.16 1.33 19.45
N ILE A 233 24.02 2.39 18.65
CA ILE A 233 24.63 2.50 17.33
C ILE A 233 26.14 2.60 17.50
N PRO A 234 26.95 1.80 16.76
CA PRO A 234 28.40 1.89 16.85
C PRO A 234 28.91 3.31 16.60
N LYS A 235 29.79 3.82 17.47
CA LYS A 235 30.25 5.23 17.44
C LYS A 235 30.79 5.67 16.08
N HIS A 236 31.50 4.80 15.37
CA HIS A 236 32.02 5.10 14.02
C HIS A 236 30.90 5.26 13.00
N LEU A 237 29.88 4.40 13.04
CA LEU A 237 28.71 4.50 12.18
C LEU A 237 27.90 5.75 12.52
N LEU A 238 27.70 6.03 13.80
CA LEU A 238 27.04 7.25 14.26
C LEU A 238 27.75 8.50 13.76
N SER A 239 29.08 8.58 13.93
CA SER A 239 29.88 9.73 13.46
C SER A 239 29.76 9.95 11.95
N ALA A 240 29.76 8.86 11.16
CA ALA A 240 29.52 8.94 9.72
C ALA A 240 28.10 9.48 9.45
N LEU A 241 27.08 8.92 10.10
CA LEU A 241 25.68 9.34 9.91
C LEU A 241 25.42 10.79 10.33
N THR A 242 26.10 11.30 11.36
CA THR A 242 25.98 12.70 11.81
C THR A 242 26.62 13.67 10.82
N VAL A 243 27.82 13.35 10.31
CA VAL A 243 28.50 14.17 9.29
C VAL A 243 27.68 14.20 8.00
N PHE A 244 27.02 13.09 7.67
CA PHE A 244 26.22 12.94 6.46
C PHE A 244 24.74 13.27 6.67
N SER A 245 24.45 14.38 7.35
CA SER A 245 23.08 14.87 7.59
C SER A 245 22.26 15.04 6.30
N THR A 246 22.88 15.16 5.12
CA THR A 246 22.18 15.15 3.83
C THR A 246 22.51 13.90 2.99
N PRO A 247 21.49 13.22 2.39
CA PRO A 247 21.69 12.12 1.45
C PRO A 247 22.39 12.56 0.15
N SER A 248 23.72 12.54 0.13
CA SER A 248 24.48 12.59 -1.12
C SER A 248 24.81 11.18 -1.60
N LYS A 249 24.96 11.00 -2.92
CA LYS A 249 25.35 9.72 -3.53
C LYS A 249 26.74 9.27 -3.03
N GLU A 250 27.64 10.22 -2.82
CA GLU A 250 29.00 9.98 -2.34
C GLU A 250 29.00 9.53 -0.88
N ASN A 251 28.18 10.16 -0.03
CA ASN A 251 28.03 9.79 1.37
C ASN A 251 27.47 8.36 1.50
N ILE A 252 26.46 8.04 0.70
CA ILE A 252 25.90 6.69 0.61
C ILE A 252 26.99 5.68 0.24
N GLN A 253 27.75 5.95 -0.82
CA GLN A 253 28.82 5.05 -1.25
C GLN A 253 29.92 4.90 -0.20
N SER A 254 30.27 5.98 0.51
CA SER A 254 31.24 5.95 1.61
C SER A 254 30.76 5.03 2.75
N ILE A 255 29.50 5.18 3.20
CA ILE A 255 28.90 4.32 4.23
C ILE A 255 28.88 2.86 3.77
N VAL A 256 28.46 2.61 2.53
CA VAL A 256 28.41 1.26 1.96
C VAL A 256 29.79 0.62 1.94
N ARG A 257 30.83 1.34 1.48
CA ARG A 257 32.20 0.82 1.43
C ARG A 257 32.81 0.62 2.82
N ALA A 258 32.49 1.48 3.77
CA ALA A 258 33.09 1.46 5.10
C ALA A 258 32.45 0.42 6.03
N PHE A 259 31.13 0.24 5.96
CA PHE A 259 30.39 -0.54 6.96
C PHE A 259 29.80 -1.83 6.39
N LEU A 260 29.26 -1.83 5.17
CA LEU A 260 28.58 -3.00 4.60
C LEU A 260 29.60 -4.02 4.05
N PRO A 261 29.33 -5.33 4.23
CA PRO A 261 30.19 -6.37 3.67
C PRO A 261 30.19 -6.31 2.14
N LYS A 262 31.36 -6.56 1.53
CA LYS A 262 31.52 -6.56 0.06
C LYS A 262 30.80 -7.71 -0.62
N VAL A 263 30.67 -8.84 0.07
CA VAL A 263 29.99 -10.06 -0.39
C VAL A 263 28.91 -10.40 0.61
N LEU A 264 27.69 -10.66 0.12
CA LEU A 264 26.56 -11.05 0.95
C LEU A 264 26.44 -12.59 0.92
N ASP A 265 26.86 -13.23 2.00
CA ASP A 265 26.77 -14.68 2.22
C ASP A 265 26.03 -14.94 3.55
N ALA A 266 25.86 -16.22 3.90
CA ALA A 266 25.15 -16.60 5.13
C ALA A 266 25.81 -16.00 6.39
N ASP A 267 27.14 -15.89 6.40
CA ASP A 267 27.92 -15.40 7.54
C ASP A 267 27.89 -13.86 7.66
N SER A 268 27.84 -13.14 6.54
CA SER A 268 27.84 -11.68 6.48
C SER A 268 26.44 -11.07 6.52
N HIS A 269 25.40 -11.87 6.26
CA HIS A 269 24.00 -11.44 6.24
C HIS A 269 23.56 -10.79 7.56
N GLY A 270 23.92 -11.40 8.71
CA GLY A 270 23.56 -10.85 10.02
C GLY A 270 24.16 -9.46 10.27
N ARG A 271 25.43 -9.28 9.89
CA ARG A 271 26.12 -7.97 9.99
C ARG A 271 25.50 -6.95 9.03
N HIS A 272 25.19 -7.35 7.81
CA HIS A 272 24.53 -6.50 6.82
C HIS A 272 23.20 -5.96 7.36
N LEU A 273 22.32 -6.85 7.84
CA LEU A 273 21.02 -6.48 8.38
C LEU A 273 21.15 -5.58 9.61
N LYS A 274 22.07 -5.88 10.53
CA LYS A 274 22.30 -5.07 11.73
C LYS A 274 22.67 -3.63 11.39
N ILE A 275 23.52 -3.43 10.38
CA ILE A 275 23.92 -2.09 9.93
C ILE A 275 22.74 -1.35 9.31
N LEU A 276 21.92 -2.02 8.49
CA LEU A 276 20.73 -1.42 7.93
C LEU A 276 19.73 -0.98 9.01
N LEU A 277 19.51 -1.82 10.03
CA LEU A 277 18.63 -1.51 11.16
C LEU A 277 19.13 -0.29 11.95
N TRP A 278 20.43 -0.21 12.25
CA TRP A 278 20.99 0.98 12.93
C TRP A 278 20.86 2.26 12.10
N ILE A 279 21.05 2.17 10.79
CA ILE A 279 20.86 3.31 9.88
C ILE A 279 19.39 3.74 9.84
N GLU A 280 18.46 2.80 9.91
CA GLU A 280 17.02 3.07 9.99
C GLU A 280 16.63 3.71 11.31
N GLU A 281 17.08 3.15 12.43
CA GLU A 281 16.82 3.68 13.77
C GLU A 281 17.31 5.12 13.92
N TYR A 282 18.54 5.41 13.46
CA TYR A 282 19.06 6.79 13.40
C TYR A 282 18.16 7.71 12.56
N LYS A 283 17.61 7.24 11.44
CA LYS A 283 16.72 8.09 10.63
C LYS A 283 15.38 8.34 11.31
N VAL A 284 14.86 7.35 12.02
CA VAL A 284 13.59 7.47 12.75
C VAL A 284 13.76 8.47 13.91
N GLU A 285 14.84 8.34 14.68
CA GLU A 285 15.12 9.26 15.80
C GLU A 285 15.38 10.70 15.33
N TYR A 286 16.05 10.89 14.19
CA TYR A 286 16.47 12.21 13.71
C TYR A 286 15.62 12.77 12.55
N GLY A 287 14.49 12.12 12.20
CA GLY A 287 13.47 12.66 11.28
C GLY A 287 13.73 12.53 9.77
N PHE A 288 14.58 11.61 9.31
CA PHE A 288 15.02 11.46 7.91
C PHE A 288 14.32 10.32 7.14
N LEU A 289 13.01 10.45 6.89
CA LEU A 289 12.22 9.41 6.18
C LEU A 289 12.46 9.31 4.65
N SER A 290 13.36 10.10 4.03
CA SER A 290 13.53 10.16 2.56
C SER A 290 14.66 9.28 1.96
N PHE A 291 15.41 8.54 2.78
CA PHE A 291 16.69 7.96 2.35
C PHE A 291 16.62 6.49 1.85
N ILE A 292 15.64 5.70 2.29
CA ILE A 292 15.62 4.23 2.08
C ILE A 292 15.48 3.84 0.60
N HIS A 293 14.68 4.57 -0.19
CA HIS A 293 14.51 4.30 -1.62
C HIS A 293 15.82 4.45 -2.44
N ARG A 294 16.82 5.18 -1.93
CA ARG A 294 18.10 5.37 -2.64
C ARG A 294 19.14 4.30 -2.31
N LEU A 295 19.21 3.79 -1.09
CA LEU A 295 20.26 2.83 -0.70
C LEU A 295 20.14 1.48 -1.41
N THR A 296 18.93 0.93 -1.51
CA THR A 296 18.65 -0.31 -2.24
C THR A 296 18.93 -0.17 -3.74
N SER A 297 18.79 1.04 -4.29
CA SER A 297 19.08 1.35 -5.70
C SER A 297 20.58 1.44 -6.02
N TYR A 298 21.45 1.75 -5.04
CA TYR A 298 22.88 2.00 -5.28
C TYR A 298 23.83 0.83 -4.89
N GLY A 299 23.45 -0.04 -3.95
CA GLY A 299 24.31 -1.13 -3.45
C GLY A 299 24.54 -2.31 -4.41
N LEU A 300 23.60 -2.59 -5.33
CA LEU A 300 23.69 -3.73 -6.26
C LEU A 300 24.47 -3.43 -7.56
N VAL A 301 25.14 -2.27 -7.65
CA VAL A 301 25.90 -1.85 -8.85
C VAL A 301 27.37 -2.24 -8.82
N GLN A 302 28.00 -2.44 -7.65
CA GLN A 302 29.46 -2.60 -7.57
C GLN A 302 29.98 -4.02 -7.27
N ALA A 303 29.12 -5.05 -7.21
CA ALA A 303 29.55 -6.45 -7.09
C ALA A 303 29.74 -7.15 -8.46
N ARG A 304 30.25 -6.43 -9.45
CA ARG A 304 30.71 -6.97 -10.75
C ARG A 304 31.94 -6.21 -11.22
N SER A 305 33.11 -6.71 -10.78
CA SER A 305 34.42 -6.62 -11.43
C SER A 305 35.17 -7.88 -11.05
#